data_AF-A0A1G3VWH8-F1
#
_entry.id   AF-A0A1G3VWH8-F1
#
_cell.length_a   1.000
_cell.length_b   1.000
_cell.length_c   1.000
_cell.angle_alpha   90.00
_cell.angle_beta   90.00
_cell.angle_gamma   90.00
#
_symmetry.space_group_name_H-M   'P 1'
#
loop_
_entity.id
_entity.type
_entity.pdbx_description
1 polymer ?
#
loop_
_entity_poly.entity_id
_entity_poly.type
_entity_poly.pdbx_seq_one_letter_code
_entity_poly.pdbx_strand_id
1 'polypeptide(L)'
;MTVGLLNGFINGSFAEDGNMILNNPWGVVSLVDLYVGFVLFAMWMSFREKDLLHAILWVISIMVLGFFTGALYVLIALYTSKNDWLTFFLGARKEKVLKQSKNDII
;
A
#
# COMPACT_ATOMS: atom_id res chain seq x y z
N MET A 1 10.49 -12.27 -2.19
CA MET A 1 10.64 -10.98 -1.48
C MET A 1 11.27 -11.17 -0.10
N THR A 2 10.73 -12.03 0.78
CA THR A 2 11.26 -12.24 2.15
C THR A 2 12.76 -12.62 2.20
N VAL A 3 13.21 -13.54 1.36
CA VAL A 3 14.64 -13.91 1.26
C VAL A 3 15.52 -12.74 0.79
N GLY A 4 15.00 -11.92 -0.13
CA GLY A 4 15.71 -10.73 -0.62
C GLY A 4 15.85 -9.66 0.47
N LEU A 5 14.80 -9.43 1.26
CA LEU A 5 14.85 -8.53 2.42
C LEU A 5 15.89 -9.00 3.45
N LEU A 6 15.88 -10.28 3.82
CA LEU A 6 16.84 -10.85 4.76
C LEU A 6 18.28 -10.68 4.25
N ASN A 7 18.53 -10.98 2.97
CA ASN A 7 19.86 -10.79 2.40
C ASN A 7 20.31 -9.33 2.42
N GLY A 8 19.42 -8.39 2.08
CA GLY A 8 19.73 -6.95 2.12
C GLY A 8 20.04 -6.45 3.53
N PHE A 9 19.31 -6.92 4.55
CA PHE A 9 19.57 -6.54 5.94
C PHE A 9 20.80 -7.20 6.55
N ILE A 10 21.16 -8.41 6.12
CA ILE A 10 22.31 -9.16 6.68
C ILE A 10 23.62 -8.79 5.98
N ASN A 11 23.58 -8.64 4.65
CA ASN A 11 24.78 -8.53 3.82
C ASN A 11 24.95 -7.17 3.14
N GLY A 12 23.92 -6.32 3.14
CA GLY A 12 23.92 -5.02 2.44
C GLY A 12 24.25 -3.85 3.34
N SER A 13 24.77 -2.78 2.73
CA SER A 13 25.03 -1.50 3.40
C SER A 13 24.06 -0.46 2.85
N PHE A 14 22.98 -0.18 3.60
CA PHE A 14 21.89 0.68 3.13
C PHE A 14 22.37 2.04 2.60
N ALA A 15 23.38 2.64 3.25
CA ALA A 15 23.90 3.95 2.88
C ALA A 15 24.79 3.90 1.62
N GLU A 16 25.63 2.88 1.47
CA GLU A 16 26.53 2.76 0.32
C GLU A 16 25.75 2.32 -0.92
N ASP A 17 24.94 1.26 -0.79
CA ASP A 17 24.10 0.74 -1.87
C ASP A 17 23.05 1.77 -2.29
N GLY A 18 22.48 2.51 -1.33
CA GLY A 18 21.54 3.61 -1.59
C GLY A 18 22.17 4.75 -2.39
N ASN A 19 23.41 5.15 -2.05
CA ASN A 19 24.14 6.16 -2.81
C ASN A 19 24.44 5.71 -4.24
N MET A 20 24.75 4.43 -4.47
CA MET A 20 24.94 3.91 -5.83
C MET A 20 23.66 4.02 -6.68
N ILE A 21 22.50 3.74 -6.09
CA ILE A 21 21.19 3.86 -6.76
C ILE A 21 20.88 5.34 -7.07
N LEU A 22 21.12 6.24 -6.12
CA LEU A 22 20.84 7.68 -6.30
C LEU A 22 21.74 8.35 -7.34
N ASN A 23 22.98 7.87 -7.50
CA ASN A 23 23.89 8.35 -8.55
C ASN A 23 23.58 7.78 -9.95
N ASN A 24 22.69 6.79 -10.05
CA ASN A 24 22.23 6.22 -11.31
C ASN A 24 20.88 6.84 -11.72
N PRO A 25 20.76 7.47 -12.91
CA PRO A 25 19.50 8.06 -13.36
C PRO A 25 18.31 7.09 -13.39
N TRP A 26 18.51 5.85 -13.82
CA TRP A 26 17.46 4.81 -13.81
C TRP A 26 17.14 4.31 -12.40
N GLY A 27 18.12 4.36 -11.49
CA GLY A 27 17.92 4.09 -10.08
C GLY A 27 16.96 5.10 -9.45
N VAL A 28 17.16 6.38 -9.72
CA VAL A 28 16.25 7.46 -9.29
C VAL A 28 14.85 7.28 -9.86
N VAL A 29 14.71 7.00 -11.16
CA VAL A 29 13.40 6.74 -11.78
C VAL A 29 12.69 5.57 -11.11
N SER A 30 13.41 4.47 -10.85
CA SER A 30 12.85 3.29 -10.17
C SER A 30 12.40 3.61 -8.74
N LEU A 31 13.14 4.45 -8.01
CA LEU A 31 12.73 4.92 -6.68
C LEU A 31 11.46 5.76 -6.77
N VAL A 32 11.39 6.70 -7.72
CA VAL A 32 10.18 7.50 -7.93
C VAL A 32 8.98 6.60 -8.22
N ASP A 33 9.11 5.66 -9.15
CA ASP A 33 8.05 4.71 -9.50
C ASP A 33 7.58 3.89 -8.28
N LEU A 34 8.52 3.40 -7.47
CA LEU A 34 8.25 2.66 -6.24
C LEU A 34 7.46 3.50 -5.23
N TYR A 35 7.93 4.72 -4.93
CA TYR A 35 7.32 5.57 -3.91
C TYR A 35 5.98 6.15 -4.36
N VAL A 36 5.82 6.48 -5.65
CA VAL A 36 4.50 6.84 -6.21
C VAL A 36 3.53 5.68 -6.02
N GLY A 37 3.97 4.44 -6.29
CA GLY A 37 3.20 3.23 -5.99
C GLY A 37 2.79 3.13 -4.53
N PHE A 38 3.74 3.31 -3.60
CA PHE A 38 3.43 3.25 -2.17
C PHE A 38 2.45 4.34 -1.71
N VAL A 39 2.57 5.55 -2.24
CA VAL A 39 1.64 6.65 -1.94
C VAL A 39 0.23 6.32 -2.45
N LEU A 40 0.10 5.79 -3.68
CA LEU A 40 -1.18 5.36 -4.23
C LEU A 40 -1.83 4.26 -3.37
N PHE A 41 -1.04 3.25 -2.97
CA PHE A 41 -1.53 2.18 -2.08
C PHE A 41 -1.89 2.72 -0.69
N ALA A 42 -1.07 3.60 -0.11
CA ALA A 42 -1.33 4.24 1.18
C ALA A 42 -2.64 5.05 1.16
N MET A 43 -2.88 5.81 0.09
CA MET A 43 -4.15 6.54 -0.10
C MET A 43 -5.34 5.59 -0.20
N TRP A 44 -5.20 4.52 -1.00
CA TRP A 44 -6.26 3.52 -1.14
C TRP A 44 -6.57 2.78 0.17
N MET A 45 -5.55 2.32 0.90
CA MET A 45 -5.71 1.70 2.22
C MET A 45 -6.36 2.67 3.20
N SER A 46 -5.88 3.91 3.28
CA SER A 46 -6.44 4.94 4.17
C SER A 46 -7.89 5.26 3.85
N PHE A 47 -8.27 5.22 2.58
CA PHE A 47 -9.66 5.40 2.15
C PHE A 47 -10.56 4.25 2.61
N ARG A 48 -10.10 3.00 2.48
CA ARG A 48 -10.86 1.79 2.85
C ARG A 48 -11.11 1.66 4.35
N GLU A 49 -10.16 2.08 5.16
CA GLU A 49 -10.21 1.96 6.61
C GLU A 49 -11.25 2.91 7.23
N LYS A 50 -11.91 2.42 8.28
CA LYS A 50 -12.82 3.22 9.10
C LYS A 50 -12.06 4.06 10.12
N ASP A 51 -11.03 3.47 10.71
CA ASP A 51 -10.28 4.03 11.83
C ASP A 51 -8.92 4.57 11.38
N LEU A 52 -8.63 5.81 11.76
CA LEU A 52 -7.40 6.50 11.38
C LEU A 52 -6.14 5.81 11.90
N LEU A 53 -6.21 5.17 13.07
CA LEU A 53 -5.07 4.45 13.66
C LEU A 53 -4.66 3.23 12.84
N HIS A 54 -5.64 2.45 12.38
CA HIS A 54 -5.37 1.29 11.52
C HIS A 54 -4.81 1.73 10.16
N ALA A 55 -5.31 2.83 9.60
CA ALA A 55 -4.75 3.42 8.40
C ALA A 55 -3.27 3.81 8.59
N ILE A 56 -2.95 4.53 9.67
CA ILE A 56 -1.57 4.93 9.98
C ILE A 56 -0.65 3.70 10.12
N LEU A 57 -1.12 2.65 10.79
CA LEU A 57 -0.35 1.41 10.95
C LEU A 57 -0.02 0.76 9.61
N TRP A 58 -0.99 0.69 8.69
CA TRP A 58 -0.77 0.16 7.34
C TRP A 58 0.18 1.02 6.52
N VAL A 59 0.08 2.35 6.63
CA VAL A 59 0.98 3.29 5.95
C VAL A 59 2.41 3.14 6.46
N ILE A 60 2.62 3.07 7.78
CA ILE A 60 3.97 2.84 8.33
C ILE A 60 4.50 1.48 7.86
N SER A 61 3.65 0.45 7.87
CA SER A 61 4.02 -0.89 7.43
C SER A 61 4.46 -0.93 5.96
N ILE A 62 3.76 -0.22 5.06
CA ILE A 62 4.15 -0.18 3.63
C ILE A 62 5.42 0.64 3.40
N MET A 63 5.70 1.66 4.22
CA MET A 63 6.96 2.41 4.14
C MET A 63 8.18 1.58 4.57
N VAL A 64 8.00 0.62 5.50
CA VAL A 64 9.08 -0.22 6.02
C VAL A 64 9.25 -1.51 5.23
N LEU A 65 8.15 -2.22 4.94
CA LEU A 65 8.15 -3.54 4.31
C LEU A 65 7.82 -3.50 2.82
N GLY A 66 7.39 -2.35 2.30
CA GLY A 66 7.07 -2.16 0.89
C GLY A 66 5.90 -3.01 0.40
N PHE A 67 6.04 -3.56 -0.81
CA PHE A 67 5.00 -4.36 -1.46
C PHE A 67 4.64 -5.66 -0.75
N PHE A 68 5.45 -6.14 0.20
CA PHE A 68 5.06 -7.28 1.03
C PHE A 68 3.80 -6.96 1.85
N THR A 69 3.77 -5.80 2.51
CA THR A 69 2.59 -5.31 3.23
C THR A 69 1.43 -5.05 2.28
N GLY A 70 1.71 -4.45 1.11
CA GLY A 70 0.69 -4.23 0.07
C GLY A 70 -0.02 -5.52 -0.35
N ALA A 71 0.75 -6.56 -0.67
CA ALA A 71 0.22 -7.86 -1.06
C ALA A 71 -0.56 -8.53 0.09
N LEU A 72 -0.04 -8.47 1.32
CA LEU A 72 -0.73 -9.01 2.50
C LEU A 72 -2.07 -8.30 2.73
N TYR A 73 -2.11 -6.97 2.63
CA TYR A 73 -3.33 -6.19 2.79
C TYR A 73 -4.36 -6.55 1.71
N VAL A 74 -3.95 -6.63 0.45
CA VAL A 74 -4.83 -7.04 -0.66
C VAL A 74 -5.38 -8.45 -0.42
N LEU A 75 -4.55 -9.38 0.06
CA LEU A 75 -4.99 -10.74 0.38
C LEU A 75 -6.03 -10.76 1.49
N ILE A 76 -5.80 -10.01 2.58
CA ILE A 76 -6.77 -9.84 3.67
C ILE A 76 -8.07 -9.25 3.12
N ALA A 77 -7.99 -8.16 2.36
CA ALA A 77 -9.15 -7.52 1.76
C ALA A 77 -9.94 -8.48 0.85
N LEU A 78 -9.26 -9.33 0.09
CA LEU A 78 -9.88 -10.32 -0.78
C LEU A 78 -10.66 -11.36 0.04
N TYR A 79 -10.05 -11.93 1.08
CA TYR A 79 -10.72 -12.91 1.95
C TYR A 79 -11.88 -12.30 2.74
N THR A 80 -11.73 -11.07 3.24
CA THR A 80 -12.80 -10.39 4.00
C THR A 80 -14.00 -10.04 3.13
N SER A 81 -13.77 -9.78 1.84
CA SER A 81 -14.83 -9.31 0.92
C SER A 81 -15.80 -10.40 0.47
N LYS A 82 -15.52 -11.69 0.73
CA LYS A 82 -16.43 -12.83 0.45
C LYS A 82 -17.12 -12.73 -0.93
N ASN A 83 -16.33 -12.49 -1.98
CA ASN A 83 -16.76 -12.37 -3.37
C ASN A 83 -17.54 -11.09 -3.75
N ASP A 84 -17.61 -10.09 -2.87
CA ASP A 84 -18.18 -8.77 -3.16
C ASP A 84 -17.09 -7.74 -3.52
N TRP A 85 -17.01 -7.40 -4.80
CA TRP A 85 -16.05 -6.43 -5.33
C TRP A 85 -16.22 -5.02 -4.77
N LEU A 86 -17.44 -4.61 -4.42
CA LEU A 86 -17.65 -3.28 -3.82
C LEU A 86 -17.05 -3.21 -2.43
N THR A 87 -17.16 -4.28 -1.65
CA THR A 87 -16.49 -4.39 -0.35
C THR A 87 -14.96 -4.49 -0.55
N PHE A 88 -14.49 -5.14 -1.60
CA PHE A 88 -13.05 -5.23 -1.93
C PHE A 88 -12.40 -3.91 -2.32
N PHE A 89 -13.13 -2.98 -2.95
CA PHE A 89 -12.58 -1.66 -3.31
C PHE A 89 -12.90 -0.58 -2.28
N LEU A 90 -14.13 -0.52 -1.77
CA LEU A 90 -14.60 0.57 -0.90
C LEU A 90 -14.43 0.29 0.61
N GLY A 91 -14.40 -0.97 1.01
CA GLY A 91 -14.20 -1.35 2.41
C GLY A 91 -15.29 -0.76 3.29
N ALA A 92 -14.90 -0.09 4.38
CA ALA A 92 -15.84 0.53 5.30
C ALA A 92 -16.62 1.71 4.70
N ARG A 93 -16.21 2.23 3.54
CA ARG A 93 -16.87 3.35 2.85
C ARG A 93 -18.03 2.93 1.95
N LYS A 94 -18.20 1.62 1.69
CA LYS A 94 -19.24 1.09 0.80
C LYS A 94 -20.62 1.69 1.08
N GLU A 95 -21.07 1.63 2.33
CA GLU A 95 -22.41 2.11 2.71
C GLU A 95 -22.58 3.62 2.54
N LYS A 96 -21.54 4.41 2.80
CA LYS A 96 -21.59 5.87 2.64
C LYS A 96 -21.72 6.25 1.17
N VAL A 97 -20.92 5.62 0.30
CA VAL A 97 -20.92 5.86 -1.15
C VAL A 97 -22.26 5.44 -1.77
N LEU A 98 -22.80 4.29 -1.39
CA LEU A 98 -24.11 3.82 -1.89
C LEU A 98 -25.27 4.71 -1.44
N LYS A 99 -25.23 5.24 -0.21
CA LYS A 99 -26.24 6.20 0.27
C LYS A 99 -26.18 7.52 -0.50
N GLN A 100 -24.98 8.04 -0.75
CA GLN A 100 -24.79 9.27 -1.53
C GLN A 100 -25.31 9.12 -2.96
N SER A 101 -24.92 8.06 -3.66
CA SER A 101 -25.38 7.78 -5.03
C SER A 101 -26.91 7.67 -5.15
N LYS A 102 -27.59 7.17 -4.10
CA LYS A 102 -29.06 7.06 -4.11
C LYS A 102 -29.75 8.42 -3.93
N ASN A 103 -29.14 9.34 -3.19
CA ASN A 103 -29.66 10.70 -3.00
C ASN A 103 -29.46 11.58 -4.25
N ASP A 104 -28.44 11.33 -5.07
CA ASP A 104 -28.19 12.12 -6.29
C ASP A 104 -29.18 11.81 -7.44
N ILE A 105 -29.95 10.72 -7.31
CA ILE A 105 -30.90 10.24 -8.33
C ILE A 105 -32.36 10.63 -8.01
N ILE A 106 -32.64 11.09 -6.78
CA ILE A 106 -33.98 11.51 -6.32
C ILE A 106 -34.04 13.04 -6.31
#